data_AF-A0A8H7NY05-F1
#
_entry.id   AF-A0A8H7NY05-F1
#
_cell.length_a   1.000
_cell.length_b   1.000
_cell.length_c   1.000
_cell.angle_alpha   90.00
_cell.angle_beta   90.00
_cell.angle_gamma   90.00
#
_symmetry.space_group_name_H-M   'P 1'
#
loop_
_entity.id
_entity.type
_entity.pdbx_description
1 polymer ?
#
loop_
_entity_poly.entity_id
_entity_poly.type
_entity_poly.pdbx_seq_one_letter_code
_entity_poly.pdbx_strand_id
1 'polypeptide(L)'
;MSAHRKRSRPPTLVGRPSACNSGVTLFTLGDLPEGESLDAEPLSVTPRRSKRAKHSASVKSESVAEVAEHVNCSPSRRTASVVKESGAASRCAGSSVASPSKQSVSKKKQVLADLEMPHPAPPRWREVYDTIKDMRSRVVAPVDTMGAGAAQLGETDPKCQRFSTLVSLMLSSQTKDEVTSAAVKRLRQAMGGSLSVDAIRQADAKTISDAICKVGFWRRKTDYIKRTAQRLYDGFDSDVPRTEAELCSLPGVGPKMAILTLHVAWKVNAGVGVDVHVHRITNRLGWHNPSTKTPEETRSSLEAWLPDELRPTFTGLLVGFGQTICLPIGPRCESCQLSDGLCPSAQKSSAIKMRKGGSTIAEDTGPSLEIKFEEQDFKANITLEP
;
A
#
# COMPACT_ATOMS: atom_id res chain seq x y z
N MET A 1 -24.28 -15.53 -61.77
CA MET A 1 -24.76 -14.70 -60.65
C MET A 1 -23.80 -14.87 -59.48
N SER A 2 -22.85 -13.95 -59.28
CA SER A 2 -21.86 -14.02 -58.19
C SER A 2 -22.26 -13.08 -57.06
N ALA A 3 -22.70 -13.64 -55.93
CA ALA A 3 -23.04 -12.89 -54.73
C ALA A 3 -21.78 -12.28 -54.09
N HIS A 4 -21.66 -10.95 -54.14
CA HIS A 4 -20.65 -10.22 -53.39
C HIS A 4 -21.07 -10.14 -51.91
N ARG A 5 -20.44 -10.95 -51.06
CA ARG A 5 -20.54 -10.83 -49.60
C ARG A 5 -19.76 -9.57 -49.17
N LYS A 6 -20.47 -8.48 -48.85
CA LYS A 6 -19.88 -7.27 -48.25
C LYS A 6 -19.19 -7.67 -46.93
N ARG A 7 -17.86 -7.54 -46.87
CA ARG A 7 -17.10 -7.66 -45.62
C ARG A 7 -17.38 -6.42 -44.76
N SER A 8 -18.04 -6.59 -43.62
CA SER A 8 -18.17 -5.54 -42.60
C SER A 8 -16.78 -5.17 -42.07
N ARG A 9 -16.46 -3.88 -42.00
CA ARG A 9 -15.19 -3.39 -41.42
C ARG A 9 -15.10 -3.81 -39.95
N PRO A 10 -13.92 -4.23 -39.46
CA PRO A 10 -13.74 -4.49 -38.04
C PRO A 10 -13.93 -3.20 -37.23
N PRO A 11 -14.48 -3.27 -36.01
CA PRO A 11 -14.71 -2.09 -35.17
C PRO A 11 -13.37 -1.41 -34.86
N THR A 12 -13.31 -0.11 -35.12
CA THR A 12 -12.10 0.70 -34.89
C THR A 12 -11.95 0.97 -33.40
N LEU A 13 -10.80 0.62 -32.81
CA LEU A 13 -10.47 1.01 -31.45
C LEU A 13 -10.07 2.49 -31.43
N VAL A 14 -10.84 3.32 -30.73
CA VAL A 14 -10.56 4.74 -30.55
C VAL A 14 -9.85 4.91 -29.21
N GLY A 15 -8.62 5.42 -29.26
CA GLY A 15 -7.86 5.82 -28.08
C GLY A 15 -8.29 7.21 -27.60
N ARG A 16 -8.60 7.35 -26.30
CA ARG A 16 -8.82 8.64 -25.64
C ARG A 16 -7.94 8.73 -24.39
N PRO A 17 -7.33 9.90 -24.11
CA PRO A 17 -6.59 10.09 -22.87
C PRO A 17 -7.54 9.94 -21.67
N SER A 18 -7.07 9.30 -20.61
CA SER A 18 -7.84 9.17 -19.38
C SER A 18 -7.98 10.54 -18.73
N ALA A 19 -9.22 10.94 -18.43
CA ALA A 19 -9.51 12.15 -17.65
C ALA A 19 -8.81 12.15 -16.27
N CYS A 20 -8.40 10.98 -15.79
CA CYS A 20 -7.80 10.77 -14.48
C CYS A 20 -6.26 10.83 -14.50
N ASN A 21 -5.65 10.48 -15.64
CA ASN A 21 -4.19 10.49 -15.84
C ASN A 21 -3.88 10.68 -17.33
N SER A 22 -3.32 11.82 -17.69
CA SER A 22 -2.96 12.15 -19.07
C SER A 22 -1.95 11.18 -19.70
N GLY A 23 -1.17 10.45 -18.88
CA GLY A 23 -0.26 9.40 -19.34
C GLY A 23 -0.91 8.05 -19.62
N VAL A 24 -2.23 7.90 -19.45
CA VAL A 24 -2.96 6.64 -19.67
C VAL A 24 -3.97 6.82 -20.80
N THR A 25 -3.87 6.00 -21.85
CA THR A 25 -4.84 5.96 -22.95
C THR A 25 -5.86 4.85 -22.73
N LEU A 26 -7.14 5.20 -22.73
CA LEU A 26 -8.27 4.27 -22.71
C LEU A 26 -8.68 3.97 -24.15
N PHE A 27 -8.99 2.71 -24.45
CA PHE A 27 -9.48 2.30 -25.76
C PHE A 27 -10.95 1.90 -25.64
N THR A 28 -11.79 2.48 -26.50
CA THR A 28 -13.19 2.07 -26.67
C THR A 28 -13.40 1.61 -28.10
N LEU A 29 -14.31 0.65 -28.31
CA LEU A 29 -14.75 0.30 -29.66
C LEU A 29 -15.59 1.48 -30.18
N GLY A 30 -15.25 2.01 -31.35
CA GLY A 30 -16.00 3.08 -32.00
C GLY A 30 -17.37 2.59 -32.47
N ASP A 31 -18.32 3.51 -32.54
CA ASP A 31 -19.73 3.23 -32.84
C ASP A 31 -19.89 2.55 -34.20
N LEU A 32 -20.64 1.43 -34.21
CA LEU A 32 -21.25 0.89 -35.43
C LEU A 32 -22.41 1.82 -35.81
N PRO A 33 -22.61 2.14 -37.10
CA PRO A 33 -23.75 2.95 -37.51
C PRO A 33 -25.06 2.26 -37.10
N GLU A 34 -25.95 3.01 -36.45
CA GLU A 34 -27.27 2.55 -36.01
C GLU A 34 -28.10 2.06 -37.21
N GLY A 35 -28.60 0.84 -37.10
CA GLY A 35 -29.56 0.26 -38.05
C GLY A 35 -29.11 -1.07 -38.65
N GLU A 36 -29.18 -2.13 -37.86
CA GLU A 36 -29.66 -3.46 -38.28
C GLU A 36 -29.64 -4.40 -37.06
N SER A 37 -30.84 -4.78 -36.62
CA SER A 37 -31.04 -5.80 -35.60
C SER A 37 -30.66 -7.17 -36.18
N LEU A 38 -29.68 -7.83 -35.58
CA LEU A 38 -29.47 -9.27 -35.78
C LEU A 38 -29.32 -9.93 -34.41
N ASP A 39 -30.30 -10.79 -34.13
CA ASP A 39 -30.34 -11.69 -32.98
C ASP A 39 -29.04 -12.51 -32.89
N ALA A 40 -28.39 -12.46 -31.74
CA ALA A 40 -27.23 -13.29 -31.44
C ALA A 40 -27.46 -14.05 -30.12
N GLU A 41 -27.81 -15.32 -30.26
CA GLU A 41 -27.77 -16.35 -29.22
C GLU A 41 -26.38 -16.42 -28.53
N PRO A 42 -26.31 -16.72 -27.22
CA PRO A 42 -25.09 -16.60 -26.45
C PRO A 42 -24.15 -17.79 -26.65
N LEU A 43 -23.02 -17.58 -27.34
CA LEU A 43 -21.89 -18.52 -27.30
C LEU A 43 -21.09 -18.34 -26.01
N SER A 44 -21.13 -19.38 -25.18
CA SER A 44 -20.31 -19.58 -23.99
C SER A 44 -18.81 -19.50 -24.31
N VAL A 45 -18.08 -18.58 -23.65
CA VAL A 45 -16.62 -18.49 -23.75
C VAL A 45 -15.99 -18.83 -22.40
N THR A 46 -15.38 -20.00 -22.32
CA THR A 46 -14.49 -20.39 -21.21
C THR A 46 -13.13 -19.68 -21.36
N PRO A 47 -12.49 -19.20 -20.27
CA PRO A 47 -11.22 -18.50 -20.37
C PRO A 47 -10.05 -19.46 -20.65
N ARG A 48 -9.36 -19.26 -21.78
CA ARG A 48 -8.11 -19.95 -22.13
C ARG A 48 -6.94 -19.32 -21.37
N ARG A 49 -6.35 -20.08 -20.45
CA ARG A 49 -5.15 -19.73 -19.66
C ARG A 49 -3.91 -19.73 -20.55
N SER A 50 -3.27 -18.58 -20.74
CA SER A 50 -1.97 -18.50 -21.42
C SER A 50 -0.86 -19.00 -20.48
N LYS A 51 -0.14 -20.06 -20.91
CA LYS A 51 1.06 -20.55 -20.23
C LYS A 51 2.24 -19.64 -20.62
N ARG A 52 2.81 -18.95 -19.64
CA ARG A 52 4.13 -18.30 -19.77
C ARG A 52 5.20 -19.38 -19.65
N ALA A 53 5.95 -19.62 -20.72
CA ALA A 53 7.11 -20.51 -20.72
C ALA A 53 8.19 -19.95 -19.78
N LYS A 54 8.62 -20.76 -18.81
CA LYS A 54 9.84 -20.55 -18.04
C LYS A 54 10.97 -21.31 -18.75
N HIS A 55 11.99 -20.60 -19.20
CA HIS A 55 13.29 -21.20 -19.47
C HIS A 55 13.93 -21.54 -18.12
N SER A 56 14.05 -22.84 -17.83
CA SER A 56 14.95 -23.35 -16.79
C SER A 56 16.13 -24.00 -17.50
N ALA A 57 17.33 -23.47 -17.27
CA ALA A 57 18.57 -24.11 -17.66
C ALA A 57 18.74 -25.40 -16.84
N SER A 58 18.83 -26.52 -17.55
CA SER A 58 19.10 -27.85 -16.99
C SER A 58 20.60 -28.02 -16.86
N VAL A 59 21.08 -28.22 -15.63
CA VAL A 59 22.44 -28.73 -15.38
C VAL A 59 22.34 -30.24 -15.33
N LYS A 60 23.06 -30.91 -16.24
CA LYS A 60 23.18 -32.37 -16.31
C LYS A 60 23.94 -32.90 -15.09
N SER A 61 23.38 -33.93 -14.48
CA SER A 61 24.02 -34.86 -13.56
C SER A 61 24.83 -35.90 -14.34
N GLU A 62 26.07 -36.15 -13.93
CA GLU A 62 26.77 -37.41 -14.20
C GLU A 62 26.80 -38.28 -12.94
N SER A 63 26.63 -39.57 -13.17
CA SER A 63 26.48 -40.67 -12.24
C SER A 63 27.82 -41.29 -11.85
N VAL A 64 27.93 -41.79 -10.62
CA VAL A 64 28.64 -43.06 -10.32
C VAL A 64 27.96 -43.75 -9.13
N ALA A 65 27.67 -45.05 -9.28
CA ALA A 65 27.28 -46.01 -8.24
C ALA A 65 28.48 -46.33 -7.34
N GLU A 66 28.37 -46.77 -6.08
CA GLU A 66 28.09 -48.14 -5.56
C GLU A 66 28.39 -48.02 -4.03
N VAL A 67 27.84 -48.71 -3.02
CA VAL A 67 27.66 -50.15 -2.73
C VAL A 67 26.64 -50.33 -1.58
N ALA A 68 26.02 -51.51 -1.54
CA ALA A 68 25.11 -52.18 -0.57
C ALA A 68 25.43 -52.00 0.94
N GLU A 69 24.53 -52.25 1.92
CA GLU A 69 23.83 -53.51 2.32
C GLU A 69 22.49 -53.16 3.05
N HIS A 70 21.32 -53.73 2.73
CA HIS A 70 20.72 -54.98 3.25
C HIS A 70 20.74 -55.21 4.77
N VAL A 71 19.63 -54.91 5.47
CA VAL A 71 18.98 -55.85 6.41
C VAL A 71 17.46 -55.57 6.45
N ASN A 72 16.68 -56.66 6.39
CA ASN A 72 15.22 -56.71 6.38
C ASN A 72 14.70 -57.26 7.74
N CYS A 73 13.38 -57.16 7.95
CA CYS A 73 12.54 -57.92 8.91
C CYS A 73 12.01 -57.20 10.18
N SER A 74 10.82 -56.60 10.02
CA SER A 74 9.50 -56.97 10.59
C SER A 74 9.31 -57.22 12.12
N PRO A 75 8.08 -57.44 12.64
CA PRO A 75 7.49 -56.59 13.68
C PRO A 75 7.19 -57.37 14.97
N SER A 76 6.76 -56.71 16.05
CA SER A 76 6.15 -57.45 17.17
C SER A 76 4.99 -56.73 17.84
N ARG A 77 3.95 -57.55 18.04
CA ARG A 77 2.65 -57.36 18.66
C ARG A 77 2.76 -57.51 20.19
N ARG A 78 1.95 -56.75 20.93
CA ARG A 78 1.22 -57.17 22.17
C ARG A 78 -0.08 -56.33 22.22
N THR A 79 -1.30 -56.84 22.03
CA THR A 79 -2.21 -57.58 22.94
C THR A 79 -2.32 -56.97 24.34
N ALA A 80 -3.46 -56.83 25.04
CA ALA A 80 -4.91 -56.90 24.83
C ALA A 80 -5.55 -56.66 26.23
N SER A 81 -6.77 -56.09 26.31
CA SER A 81 -7.84 -56.28 27.34
C SER A 81 -8.63 -54.96 27.54
N VAL A 82 -9.85 -54.78 27.03
CA VAL A 82 -11.18 -55.27 27.49
C VAL A 82 -11.57 -54.77 28.88
N VAL A 83 -12.57 -53.86 28.95
CA VAL A 83 -13.77 -53.92 29.81
C VAL A 83 -14.92 -53.18 29.10
N LYS A 84 -16.14 -53.71 29.23
CA LYS A 84 -17.39 -53.36 28.55
C LYS A 84 -18.50 -53.30 29.60
N GLU A 85 -19.36 -52.28 29.59
CA GLU A 85 -20.74 -52.27 30.12
C GLU A 85 -21.39 -50.94 29.64
N SER A 86 -22.46 -50.78 28.85
CA SER A 86 -23.85 -51.28 28.67
C SER A 86 -24.94 -50.74 29.63
N GLY A 87 -25.97 -50.13 29.02
CA GLY A 87 -27.30 -49.79 29.57
C GLY A 87 -27.61 -48.28 29.46
N ALA A 88 -28.75 -47.76 28.99
CA ALA A 88 -30.01 -48.31 28.52
C ALA A 88 -30.76 -47.25 27.66
N ALA A 89 -31.78 -47.71 26.93
CA ALA A 89 -32.53 -46.98 25.91
C ALA A 89 -33.59 -46.00 26.46
N SER A 90 -33.93 -44.98 25.66
CA SER A 90 -35.30 -44.51 25.52
C SER A 90 -35.52 -43.89 24.13
N ARG A 91 -36.56 -44.35 23.45
CA ARG A 91 -37.04 -43.88 22.14
C ARG A 91 -38.13 -42.84 22.37
N CYS A 92 -38.19 -41.80 21.53
CA CYS A 92 -39.44 -41.30 20.97
C CYS A 92 -39.19 -40.51 19.67
N ALA A 93 -40.09 -40.73 18.72
CA ALA A 93 -40.19 -40.12 17.39
C ALA A 93 -40.26 -38.58 17.46
N GLY A 94 -39.95 -37.78 16.46
CA GLY A 94 -39.71 -37.98 15.04
C GLY A 94 -40.13 -36.67 14.36
N SER A 95 -39.28 -36.05 13.56
CA SER A 95 -39.72 -35.28 12.39
C SER A 95 -38.53 -34.86 11.55
N SER A 96 -38.67 -35.08 10.25
CA SER A 96 -37.77 -34.74 9.17
C SER A 96 -37.47 -33.24 9.09
N VAL A 97 -36.21 -32.85 9.20
CA VAL A 97 -35.72 -31.60 8.59
C VAL A 97 -34.29 -31.80 8.07
N ALA A 98 -34.10 -31.33 6.86
CA ALA A 98 -32.91 -31.43 6.03
C ALA A 98 -31.61 -30.93 6.71
N SER A 99 -30.50 -31.55 6.28
CA SER A 99 -29.12 -31.22 6.58
C SER A 99 -28.81 -29.71 6.54
N PRO A 100 -28.21 -29.11 7.58
CA PRO A 100 -27.50 -27.86 7.39
C PRO A 100 -26.15 -28.15 6.74
N SER A 101 -25.94 -27.53 5.59
CA SER A 101 -24.67 -27.49 4.90
C SER A 101 -23.58 -27.02 5.86
N LYS A 102 -22.50 -27.81 5.95
CA LYS A 102 -21.27 -27.41 6.65
C LYS A 102 -20.68 -26.21 5.90
N GLN A 103 -21.05 -25.00 6.29
CA GLN A 103 -20.28 -23.82 5.94
C GLN A 103 -18.94 -23.96 6.64
N SER A 104 -17.90 -24.18 5.84
CA SER A 104 -16.52 -24.15 6.30
C SER A 104 -16.21 -22.75 6.81
N VAL A 105 -16.27 -22.59 8.13
CA VAL A 105 -15.74 -21.39 8.78
C VAL A 105 -14.23 -21.40 8.49
N SER A 106 -13.84 -20.61 7.50
CA SER A 106 -12.45 -20.28 7.24
C SER A 106 -11.89 -19.69 8.53
N LYS A 107 -11.10 -20.49 9.26
CA LYS A 107 -10.36 -20.05 10.45
C LYS A 107 -9.50 -18.86 10.01
N LYS A 108 -9.95 -17.65 10.34
CA LYS A 108 -9.12 -16.45 10.27
C LYS A 108 -7.92 -16.71 11.16
N LYS A 109 -6.74 -16.65 10.54
CA LYS A 109 -5.45 -16.78 11.21
C LYS A 109 -5.41 -15.75 12.34
N GLN A 110 -5.45 -16.23 13.58
CA GLN A 110 -5.17 -15.42 14.75
C GLN A 110 -3.80 -14.75 14.56
N VAL A 111 -3.71 -13.48 14.94
CA VAL A 111 -2.46 -12.70 14.95
C VAL A 111 -1.50 -13.47 15.86
N LEU A 112 -0.40 -13.96 15.28
CA LEU A 112 0.48 -14.93 15.93
C LEU A 112 1.46 -14.21 16.85
N ALA A 113 1.44 -14.68 18.11
CA ALA A 113 2.47 -14.76 19.15
C ALA A 113 3.63 -13.73 19.16
N ASP A 114 3.79 -13.10 20.32
CA ASP A 114 5.04 -12.51 20.79
C ASP A 114 6.22 -13.44 20.46
N LEU A 115 7.30 -12.88 19.94
CA LEU A 115 8.50 -13.65 19.60
C LEU A 115 9.00 -14.39 20.86
N GLU A 116 9.26 -15.70 20.74
CA GLU A 116 9.72 -16.57 21.85
C GLU A 116 11.02 -16.07 22.51
N MET A 117 11.79 -15.21 21.81
CA MET A 117 12.87 -14.43 22.41
C MET A 117 12.71 -12.94 22.05
N PRO A 118 12.64 -12.03 23.04
CA PRO A 118 12.61 -10.60 22.77
C PRO A 118 13.92 -10.20 22.09
N HIS A 119 13.83 -9.61 20.91
CA HIS A 119 14.98 -9.12 20.19
C HIS A 119 15.65 -8.01 21.02
N PRO A 120 16.94 -8.11 21.39
CA PRO A 120 17.57 -7.10 22.21
C PRO A 120 17.67 -5.78 21.44
N ALA A 121 17.67 -4.68 22.19
CA ALA A 121 17.86 -3.34 21.65
C ALA A 121 19.22 -3.26 20.91
N PRO A 122 19.27 -2.75 19.67
CA PRO A 122 20.52 -2.61 18.93
C PRO A 122 21.51 -1.68 19.64
N PRO A 123 22.83 -1.92 19.56
CA PRO A 123 23.81 -0.99 20.10
C PRO A 123 23.63 0.42 19.53
N ARG A 124 23.71 1.44 20.39
CA ARG A 124 23.62 2.87 20.01
C ARG A 124 22.33 3.26 19.26
N TRP A 125 21.25 2.46 19.33
CA TRP A 125 19.98 2.77 18.65
C TRP A 125 19.43 4.16 19.02
N ARG A 126 19.59 4.55 20.28
CA ARG A 126 19.12 5.84 20.81
C ARG A 126 19.88 7.00 20.20
N GLU A 127 21.19 6.89 20.10
CA GLU A 127 22.03 7.88 19.44
C GLU A 127 21.63 8.04 17.96
N VAL A 128 21.44 6.93 17.25
CA VAL A 128 20.95 6.96 15.85
C VAL A 128 19.58 7.65 15.76
N TYR A 129 18.65 7.31 16.65
CA TYR A 129 17.31 7.93 16.69
C TYR A 129 17.39 9.44 16.94
N ASP A 130 18.20 9.86 17.92
CA ASP A 130 18.37 11.27 18.28
C ASP A 130 19.05 12.06 17.16
N THR A 131 20.04 11.49 16.48
CA THR A 131 20.65 12.10 15.28
C THR A 131 19.64 12.24 14.13
N ILE A 132 18.79 11.24 13.89
CA ILE A 132 17.70 11.36 12.89
C ILE A 132 16.74 12.48 13.30
N LYS A 133 16.38 12.56 14.58
CA LYS A 133 15.50 13.59 15.12
C LYS A 133 16.09 14.99 14.93
N ASP A 134 17.38 15.17 15.22
CA ASP A 134 18.08 16.45 14.97
C ASP A 134 18.08 16.82 13.48
N MET A 135 18.45 15.90 12.59
CA MET A 135 18.41 16.15 11.14
C MET A 135 17.00 16.54 10.67
N ARG A 136 15.96 15.86 11.19
CA ARG A 136 14.57 16.11 10.84
C ARG A 136 14.02 17.42 11.40
N SER A 137 14.59 17.94 12.49
CA SER A 137 14.19 19.25 13.02
C SER A 137 14.46 20.40 12.05
N ARG A 138 15.37 20.21 11.09
CA ARG A 138 15.83 21.23 10.12
C ARG A 138 15.21 21.07 8.72
N VAL A 139 14.50 19.96 8.47
CA VAL A 139 14.00 19.60 7.14
C VAL A 139 12.52 19.28 7.23
N VAL A 140 11.68 19.94 6.44
CA VAL A 140 10.26 19.59 6.32
C VAL A 140 10.09 18.53 5.23
N ALA A 141 9.41 17.44 5.55
CA ALA A 141 9.06 16.37 4.62
C ALA A 141 7.56 16.42 4.27
N PRO A 142 7.16 15.79 3.14
CA PRO A 142 5.75 15.68 2.78
C PRO A 142 4.86 15.09 3.87
N VAL A 143 5.34 14.08 4.62
CA VAL A 143 4.56 13.46 5.71
C VAL A 143 4.20 14.45 6.84
N ASP A 144 4.98 15.50 7.06
CA ASP A 144 4.74 16.46 8.15
C ASP A 144 3.58 17.41 7.83
N THR A 145 3.44 17.78 6.55
CA THR A 145 2.46 18.77 6.09
C THR A 145 1.24 18.13 5.45
N MET A 146 1.42 16.97 4.81
CA MET A 146 0.43 16.28 3.99
C MET A 146 0.15 14.85 4.47
N GLY A 147 0.64 14.46 5.65
CA GLY A 147 0.38 13.16 6.24
C GLY A 147 -1.08 12.97 6.70
N ALA A 148 -1.40 11.77 7.17
CA ALA A 148 -2.77 11.39 7.56
C ALA A 148 -3.38 12.26 8.66
N GLY A 149 -2.57 12.87 9.53
CA GLY A 149 -3.03 13.81 10.55
C GLY A 149 -3.60 15.12 9.97
N ALA A 150 -3.04 15.61 8.86
CA ALA A 150 -3.51 16.83 8.21
C ALA A 150 -4.94 16.69 7.66
N ALA A 151 -5.41 15.46 7.45
CA ALA A 151 -6.78 15.20 7.02
C ALA A 151 -7.82 15.65 8.06
N GLN A 152 -7.50 15.70 9.35
CA GLN A 152 -8.42 16.11 10.42
C GLN A 152 -8.70 17.62 10.41
N LEU A 153 -7.74 18.42 9.93
CA LEU A 153 -7.76 19.88 10.07
C LEU A 153 -8.92 20.57 9.33
N GLY A 154 -9.56 19.86 8.38
CA GLY A 154 -10.72 20.37 7.65
C GLY A 154 -12.06 19.95 8.26
N GLU A 155 -12.08 19.34 9.44
CA GLU A 155 -13.29 18.80 10.07
C GLU A 155 -13.49 19.40 11.47
N THR A 156 -14.74 19.69 11.80
CA THR A 156 -15.14 20.21 13.12
C THR A 156 -15.63 19.09 14.05
N ASP A 157 -16.40 18.14 13.51
CA ASP A 157 -16.91 17.01 14.28
C ASP A 157 -15.80 15.95 14.53
N PRO A 158 -15.64 15.47 15.78
CA PRO A 158 -14.65 14.45 16.09
C PRO A 158 -14.83 13.13 15.32
N LYS A 159 -16.06 12.69 15.00
CA LYS A 159 -16.25 11.46 14.19
C LYS A 159 -15.77 11.71 12.75
N CYS A 160 -16.09 12.86 12.17
CA CYS A 160 -15.58 13.28 10.86
C CYS A 160 -14.05 13.42 10.82
N GLN A 161 -13.42 13.95 11.87
CA GLN A 161 -11.96 14.01 11.98
C GLN A 161 -11.34 12.61 11.89
N ARG A 162 -11.85 11.67 12.70
CA ARG A 162 -11.35 10.29 12.71
C ARG A 162 -11.59 9.58 11.39
N PHE A 163 -12.79 9.74 10.82
CA PHE A 163 -13.13 9.16 9.52
C PHE A 163 -12.26 9.74 8.40
N SER A 164 -11.97 11.05 8.42
CA SER A 164 -11.04 11.69 7.49
C SER A 164 -9.63 11.11 7.56
N THR A 165 -9.12 10.84 8.78
CA THR A 165 -7.84 10.15 8.95
C THR A 165 -7.87 8.75 8.36
N LEU A 166 -8.93 7.98 8.61
CA LEU A 166 -9.08 6.62 8.07
C LEU A 166 -9.11 6.64 6.54
N VAL A 167 -9.92 7.51 5.93
CA VAL A 167 -9.99 7.65 4.47
C VAL A 167 -8.64 8.08 3.88
N SER A 168 -7.95 9.02 4.52
CA SER A 168 -6.59 9.44 4.11
C SER A 168 -5.62 8.26 4.11
N LEU A 169 -5.62 7.43 5.17
CA LEU A 169 -4.78 6.23 5.25
C LEU A 169 -5.14 5.20 4.17
N MET A 170 -6.42 4.96 3.91
CA MET A 170 -6.87 4.06 2.83
C MET A 170 -6.36 4.55 1.45
N LEU A 171 -6.42 5.86 1.21
CA LEU A 171 -5.94 6.47 -0.03
C LEU A 171 -4.41 6.47 -0.16
N SER A 172 -3.68 6.55 0.96
CA SER A 172 -2.20 6.62 0.98
C SER A 172 -1.49 5.37 0.44
N SER A 173 -2.16 4.21 0.46
CA SER A 173 -1.52 2.96 0.01
C SER A 173 -1.01 3.07 -1.43
N GLN A 174 0.30 2.93 -1.62
CA GLN A 174 0.97 3.06 -2.93
C GLN A 174 0.63 4.39 -3.64
N THR A 175 0.53 5.49 -2.89
CA THR A 175 0.26 6.83 -3.42
C THR A 175 1.08 7.84 -2.62
N LYS A 176 1.66 8.84 -3.30
CA LYS A 176 2.44 9.89 -2.63
C LYS A 176 1.55 10.75 -1.73
N ASP A 177 2.12 11.33 -0.68
CA ASP A 177 1.39 12.12 0.31
C ASP A 177 0.71 13.35 -0.32
N GLU A 178 1.36 14.02 -1.27
CA GLU A 178 0.81 15.20 -1.95
C GLU A 178 -0.45 14.85 -2.77
N VAL A 179 -0.40 13.71 -3.47
CA VAL A 179 -1.55 13.20 -4.26
C VAL A 179 -2.67 12.77 -3.33
N THR A 180 -2.34 12.14 -2.22
CA THR A 180 -3.29 11.68 -1.19
C THR A 180 -4.00 12.88 -0.55
N SER A 181 -3.25 13.86 -0.08
CA SER A 181 -3.79 15.09 0.53
C SER A 181 -4.69 15.85 -0.45
N ALA A 182 -4.25 16.02 -1.71
CA ALA A 182 -5.08 16.65 -2.73
C ALA A 182 -6.37 15.85 -3.04
N ALA A 183 -6.33 14.52 -2.98
CA ALA A 183 -7.52 13.69 -3.16
C ALA A 183 -8.49 13.80 -1.97
N VAL A 184 -7.99 13.81 -0.73
CA VAL A 184 -8.83 14.01 0.47
C VAL A 184 -9.53 15.37 0.42
N LYS A 185 -8.81 16.44 0.04
CA LYS A 185 -9.40 17.79 -0.11
C LYS A 185 -10.51 17.82 -1.16
N ARG A 186 -10.26 17.25 -2.35
CA ARG A 186 -11.28 17.16 -3.42
C ARG A 186 -12.48 16.32 -3.00
N LEU A 187 -12.25 15.21 -2.30
CA LEU A 187 -13.32 14.34 -1.81
C LEU A 187 -14.19 15.08 -0.78
N ARG A 188 -13.58 15.77 0.19
CA ARG A 188 -14.31 16.62 1.15
C ARG A 188 -15.15 17.68 0.46
N GLN A 189 -14.60 18.38 -0.52
CA GLN A 189 -15.33 19.39 -1.30
C GLN A 189 -16.53 18.77 -2.03
N ALA A 190 -16.34 17.60 -2.64
CA ALA A 190 -17.42 16.86 -3.30
C ALA A 190 -18.51 16.40 -2.30
N MET A 191 -18.18 16.19 -1.03
CA MET A 191 -19.12 15.84 0.05
C MET A 191 -19.78 17.06 0.72
N GLY A 192 -19.62 18.27 0.16
CA GLY A 192 -20.24 19.48 0.72
C GLY A 192 -19.46 20.12 1.87
N GLY A 193 -18.17 19.83 2.00
CA GLY A 193 -17.26 20.51 2.93
C GLY A 193 -16.88 19.72 4.18
N SER A 194 -17.54 18.61 4.47
CA SER A 194 -17.17 17.67 5.55
C SER A 194 -17.15 16.24 5.04
N LEU A 195 -16.14 15.47 5.44
CA LEU A 195 -16.01 14.07 5.12
C LEU A 195 -16.59 13.25 6.28
N SER A 196 -17.91 13.04 6.25
CA SER A 196 -18.65 12.21 7.21
C SER A 196 -18.96 10.82 6.65
N VAL A 197 -19.25 9.87 7.54
CA VAL A 197 -19.66 8.50 7.15
C VAL A 197 -20.94 8.55 6.31
N ASP A 198 -21.94 9.32 6.73
CA ASP A 198 -23.22 9.44 6.02
C ASP A 198 -23.07 10.07 4.64
N ALA A 199 -22.25 11.11 4.51
CA ALA A 199 -22.00 11.76 3.22
C ALA A 199 -21.41 10.77 2.21
N ILE A 200 -20.38 10.00 2.61
CA ILE A 200 -19.76 9.00 1.73
C ILE A 200 -20.69 7.82 1.43
N ARG A 201 -21.51 7.40 2.40
CA ARG A 201 -22.46 6.30 2.22
C ARG A 201 -23.52 6.66 1.17
N GLN A 202 -24.07 7.87 1.27
CA GLN A 202 -25.11 8.39 0.39
C GLN A 202 -24.58 8.82 -0.99
N ALA A 203 -23.31 9.24 -1.07
CA ALA A 203 -22.69 9.63 -2.32
C ALA A 203 -22.66 8.50 -3.34
N ASP A 204 -22.88 8.82 -4.61
CA ASP A 204 -22.71 7.87 -5.69
C ASP A 204 -21.23 7.47 -5.84
N ALA A 205 -21.00 6.24 -6.31
CA ALA A 205 -19.64 5.73 -6.46
C ALA A 205 -18.82 6.55 -7.47
N LYS A 206 -19.48 7.16 -8.48
CA LYS A 206 -18.82 7.94 -9.52
C LYS A 206 -18.26 9.25 -8.95
N THR A 207 -19.00 9.97 -8.11
CA THR A 207 -18.52 11.17 -7.42
C THR A 207 -17.27 10.90 -6.58
N ILE A 208 -17.28 9.82 -5.79
CA ILE A 208 -16.11 9.43 -5.00
C ILE A 208 -14.94 9.10 -5.94
N SER A 209 -15.18 8.25 -6.95
CA SER A 209 -14.22 7.88 -7.99
C SER A 209 -13.54 9.10 -8.63
N ASP A 210 -14.33 10.06 -9.08
CA ASP A 210 -13.86 11.25 -9.80
C ASP A 210 -13.02 12.14 -8.87
N ALA A 211 -13.42 12.27 -7.60
CA ALA A 211 -12.66 12.99 -6.59
C ALA A 211 -11.30 12.34 -6.28
N ILE A 212 -11.19 11.00 -6.33
CA ILE A 212 -9.96 10.27 -5.99
C ILE A 212 -9.20 9.72 -7.22
N CYS A 213 -9.61 10.05 -8.44
CA CYS A 213 -9.15 9.38 -9.66
C CYS A 213 -7.63 9.47 -9.95
N LYS A 214 -6.93 10.42 -9.34
CA LYS A 214 -5.47 10.58 -9.41
C LYS A 214 -4.70 9.64 -8.47
N VAL A 215 -5.40 9.02 -7.51
CA VAL A 215 -4.83 8.08 -6.55
C VAL A 215 -4.58 6.73 -7.23
N GLY A 216 -3.48 6.06 -6.88
CA GLY A 216 -3.19 4.72 -7.38
C GLY A 216 -4.29 3.73 -6.96
N PHE A 217 -4.74 2.87 -7.87
CA PHE A 217 -5.80 1.89 -7.64
C PHE A 217 -7.15 2.50 -7.19
N TRP A 218 -7.44 3.74 -7.60
CA TRP A 218 -8.62 4.49 -7.16
C TRP A 218 -9.94 3.71 -7.29
N ARG A 219 -10.17 2.95 -8.38
CA ARG A 219 -11.41 2.17 -8.56
C ARG A 219 -11.70 1.21 -7.41
N ARG A 220 -10.66 0.51 -6.94
CA ARG A 220 -10.77 -0.42 -5.81
C ARG A 220 -10.92 0.34 -4.49
N LYS A 221 -10.22 1.48 -4.36
CA LYS A 221 -10.32 2.34 -3.18
C LYS A 221 -11.70 2.97 -3.05
N THR A 222 -12.37 3.34 -4.14
CA THR A 222 -13.77 3.80 -4.16
C THR A 222 -14.69 2.76 -3.53
N ASP A 223 -14.58 1.51 -3.96
CA ASP A 223 -15.36 0.40 -3.40
C ASP A 223 -15.07 0.18 -1.91
N TYR A 224 -13.78 0.18 -1.52
CA TYR A 224 -13.39 0.06 -0.11
C TYR A 224 -13.94 1.20 0.75
N ILE A 225 -13.82 2.46 0.32
CA ILE A 225 -14.30 3.62 1.07
C ILE A 225 -15.82 3.54 1.26
N LYS A 226 -16.59 3.22 0.20
CA LYS A 226 -18.05 3.06 0.33
C LYS A 226 -18.44 1.93 1.28
N ARG A 227 -17.82 0.76 1.15
CA ARG A 227 -18.11 -0.40 2.03
C ARG A 227 -17.69 -0.14 3.47
N THR A 228 -16.58 0.55 3.68
CA THR A 228 -16.16 0.99 5.02
C THR A 228 -17.20 1.91 5.61
N ALA A 229 -17.64 2.96 4.89
CA ALA A 229 -18.68 3.86 5.39
C ALA A 229 -19.98 3.12 5.75
N GLN A 230 -20.44 2.22 4.88
CA GLN A 230 -21.62 1.39 5.17
C GLN A 230 -21.43 0.54 6.44
N ARG A 231 -20.26 -0.09 6.61
CA ARG A 231 -19.97 -0.91 7.78
C ARG A 231 -19.86 -0.10 9.08
N LEU A 232 -19.32 1.13 9.02
CA LEU A 232 -19.27 2.02 10.17
C LEU A 232 -20.67 2.45 10.59
N TYR A 233 -21.54 2.74 9.63
CA TYR A 233 -22.95 3.04 9.87
C TYR A 233 -23.68 1.85 10.52
N ASP A 234 -23.50 0.64 9.98
CA ASP A 234 -24.26 -0.55 10.42
C ASP A 234 -23.84 -1.08 11.81
N GLY A 235 -22.57 -0.93 12.18
CA GLY A 235 -22.01 -1.65 13.33
C GLY A 235 -21.18 -0.81 14.31
N PHE A 236 -20.91 0.46 14.03
CA PHE A 236 -20.00 1.28 14.82
C PHE A 236 -20.52 2.71 15.08
N ASP A 237 -21.84 2.91 15.05
CA ASP A 237 -22.48 4.22 15.32
C ASP A 237 -21.88 5.36 14.46
N SER A 238 -21.60 5.07 13.19
CA SER A 238 -20.96 5.99 12.25
C SER A 238 -19.62 6.57 12.73
N ASP A 239 -18.92 5.86 13.62
CA ASP A 239 -17.59 6.25 14.12
C ASP A 239 -16.54 5.19 13.79
N VAL A 240 -15.27 5.59 13.83
CA VAL A 240 -14.13 4.73 13.57
C VAL A 240 -13.88 3.82 14.78
N PRO A 241 -13.72 2.48 14.63
CA PRO A 241 -13.48 1.59 15.76
C PRO A 241 -12.21 1.92 16.54
N ARG A 242 -12.18 1.53 17.82
CA ARG A 242 -11.08 1.83 18.76
C ARG A 242 -10.09 0.70 18.96
N THR A 243 -10.25 -0.43 18.26
CA THR A 243 -9.34 -1.57 18.37
C THR A 243 -8.69 -1.91 17.03
N GLU A 244 -7.46 -2.43 17.05
CA GLU A 244 -6.74 -2.85 15.84
C GLU A 244 -7.53 -3.94 15.08
N ALA A 245 -8.10 -4.90 15.82
CA ALA A 245 -8.83 -6.03 15.25
C ALA A 245 -10.10 -5.58 14.51
N GLU A 246 -10.86 -4.64 15.07
CA GLU A 246 -12.05 -4.08 14.42
C GLU A 246 -11.67 -3.21 13.22
N LEU A 247 -10.61 -2.41 13.31
CA LEU A 247 -10.10 -1.63 12.18
C LEU A 247 -9.65 -2.54 11.03
N CYS A 248 -8.90 -3.60 11.31
CA CYS A 248 -8.48 -4.59 10.31
C CYS A 248 -9.66 -5.40 9.76
N SER A 249 -10.82 -5.36 10.41
CA SER A 249 -12.02 -5.97 9.88
C SER A 249 -12.60 -5.18 8.70
N LEU A 250 -12.30 -3.88 8.59
CA LEU A 250 -12.77 -2.99 7.53
C LEU A 250 -12.10 -3.31 6.18
N PRO A 251 -12.82 -3.21 5.05
CA PRO A 251 -12.28 -3.54 3.75
C PRO A 251 -11.13 -2.61 3.36
N GLY A 252 -9.99 -3.19 2.99
CA GLY A 252 -8.81 -2.44 2.56
C GLY A 252 -7.96 -1.86 3.70
N VAL A 253 -8.33 -2.09 4.96
CA VAL A 253 -7.55 -1.66 6.13
C VAL A 253 -6.69 -2.83 6.62
N GLY A 254 -5.37 -2.65 6.60
CA GLY A 254 -4.41 -3.62 7.14
C GLY A 254 -3.83 -3.19 8.50
N PRO A 255 -3.00 -4.04 9.13
CA PRO A 255 -2.43 -3.80 10.47
C PRO A 255 -1.73 -2.45 10.62
N LYS A 256 -0.88 -2.07 9.66
CA LYS A 256 -0.24 -0.74 9.64
C LYS A 256 -1.26 0.39 9.70
N MET A 257 -2.29 0.33 8.84
CA MET A 257 -3.30 1.38 8.77
C MET A 257 -4.10 1.45 10.07
N ALA A 258 -4.47 0.31 10.65
CA ALA A 258 -5.17 0.25 11.93
C ALA A 258 -4.36 0.92 13.06
N ILE A 259 -3.08 0.57 13.21
CA ILE A 259 -2.20 1.18 14.22
C ILE A 259 -2.07 2.70 13.99
N LEU A 260 -1.86 3.13 12.75
CA LEU A 260 -1.75 4.57 12.45
C LEU A 260 -3.07 5.31 12.69
N THR A 261 -4.22 4.68 12.40
CA THR A 261 -5.53 5.24 12.76
C THR A 261 -5.63 5.42 14.28
N LEU A 262 -5.23 4.43 15.08
CA LEU A 262 -5.27 4.54 16.54
C LEU A 262 -4.36 5.65 17.07
N HIS A 263 -3.13 5.75 16.55
CA HIS A 263 -2.19 6.81 16.92
C HIS A 263 -2.72 8.21 16.58
N VAL A 264 -3.23 8.39 15.36
CA VAL A 264 -3.54 9.72 14.82
C VAL A 264 -4.95 10.17 15.20
N ALA A 265 -5.94 9.27 15.06
CA ALA A 265 -7.36 9.55 15.25
C ALA A 265 -7.79 9.43 16.71
N TRP A 266 -7.23 8.48 17.45
CA TRP A 266 -7.61 8.20 18.84
C TRP A 266 -6.55 8.62 19.87
N LYS A 267 -5.33 8.97 19.43
CA LYS A 267 -4.18 9.22 20.32
C LYS A 267 -3.86 8.03 21.24
N VAL A 268 -4.20 6.82 20.78
CA VAL A 268 -3.96 5.57 21.49
C VAL A 268 -2.71 4.92 20.94
N ASN A 269 -1.76 4.60 21.82
CA ASN A 269 -0.56 3.89 21.44
C ASN A 269 -0.82 2.38 21.33
N ALA A 270 -0.97 1.87 20.11
CA ALA A 270 -1.32 0.48 19.85
C ALA A 270 -0.16 -0.40 19.36
N GLY A 271 1.03 0.18 19.15
CA GLY A 271 2.17 -0.53 18.55
C GLY A 271 2.97 0.35 17.59
N VAL A 272 3.73 -0.26 16.69
CA VAL A 272 4.56 0.44 15.68
C VAL A 272 3.98 0.26 14.29
N GLY A 273 3.65 1.37 13.63
CA GLY A 273 3.19 1.37 12.23
C GLY A 273 4.35 1.17 11.27
N VAL A 274 4.65 -0.07 10.88
CA VAL A 274 5.74 -0.36 9.93
C VAL A 274 5.28 -0.22 8.49
N ASP A 275 6.05 0.53 7.71
CA ASP A 275 5.85 0.68 6.28
C ASP A 275 7.13 0.50 5.47
N VAL A 276 7.06 0.77 4.17
CA VAL A 276 8.21 0.62 3.27
C VAL A 276 9.40 1.51 3.64
N HIS A 277 9.20 2.63 4.32
CA HIS A 277 10.27 3.48 4.83
C HIS A 277 10.85 2.89 6.10
N VAL A 278 9.99 2.64 7.10
CA VAL A 278 10.42 2.06 8.39
C VAL A 278 11.15 0.74 8.15
N HIS A 279 10.51 -0.21 7.48
CA HIS A 279 11.08 -1.53 7.16
C HIS A 279 12.45 -1.43 6.45
N ARG A 280 12.56 -0.55 5.46
CA ARG A 280 13.83 -0.36 4.73
C ARG A 280 14.91 0.26 5.61
N ILE A 281 14.58 1.32 6.34
CA ILE A 281 15.54 2.09 7.12
C ILE A 281 16.06 1.27 8.29
N THR A 282 15.18 0.61 9.04
CA THR A 282 15.61 -0.19 10.21
C THR A 282 16.47 -1.39 9.80
N ASN A 283 16.19 -2.01 8.65
CA ASN A 283 17.08 -3.03 8.07
C ASN A 283 18.42 -2.44 7.61
N ARG A 284 18.45 -1.25 6.97
CA ARG A 284 19.72 -0.57 6.60
C ARG A 284 20.56 -0.17 7.81
N LEU A 285 19.91 0.20 8.91
CA LEU A 285 20.57 0.54 10.18
C LEU A 285 21.06 -0.69 10.94
N GLY A 286 20.73 -1.90 10.49
CA GLY A 286 21.13 -3.13 11.18
C GLY A 286 20.40 -3.33 12.51
N TRP A 287 19.20 -2.79 12.67
CA TRP A 287 18.41 -2.92 13.91
C TRP A 287 17.76 -4.29 14.10
N HIS A 288 17.93 -5.19 13.13
CA HIS A 288 17.39 -6.54 13.14
C HIS A 288 18.50 -7.55 12.85
N ASN A 289 18.61 -8.58 13.69
CA ASN A 289 19.57 -9.67 13.55
C ASN A 289 18.88 -11.03 13.84
N PRO A 290 18.52 -11.82 12.80
CA PRO A 290 18.76 -11.57 11.38
C PRO A 290 17.88 -10.44 10.80
N SER A 291 18.24 -9.96 9.60
CA SER A 291 17.43 -8.98 8.87
C SER A 291 16.01 -9.51 8.63
N THR A 292 15.01 -8.64 8.81
CA THR A 292 13.59 -8.99 8.66
C THR A 292 13.18 -8.96 7.21
N LYS A 293 12.32 -9.90 6.79
CA LYS A 293 11.84 -10.03 5.41
C LYS A 293 10.45 -9.44 5.21
N THR A 294 9.66 -9.38 6.28
CA THR A 294 8.28 -8.87 6.24
C THR A 294 8.10 -7.66 7.17
N PRO A 295 7.19 -6.73 6.84
CA PRO A 295 6.86 -5.62 7.74
C PRO A 295 6.37 -6.07 9.12
N GLU A 296 5.67 -7.21 9.20
CA GLU A 296 5.17 -7.78 10.44
C GLU A 296 6.29 -8.32 11.34
N GLU A 297 7.32 -8.94 10.76
CA GLU A 297 8.54 -9.32 11.48
C GLU A 297 9.26 -8.08 12.01
N THR A 298 9.39 -7.03 11.19
CA THR A 298 9.96 -5.74 11.63
C THR A 298 9.18 -5.15 12.79
N ARG A 299 7.84 -5.15 12.73
CA ARG A 299 6.99 -4.61 13.80
C ARG A 299 7.28 -5.33 15.11
N SER A 300 7.19 -6.66 15.09
CA SER A 300 7.41 -7.50 16.27
C SER A 300 8.80 -7.32 16.85
N SER A 301 9.83 -7.19 15.99
CA SER A 301 11.20 -6.92 16.41
C SER A 301 11.36 -5.53 17.04
N LEU A 302 10.73 -4.48 16.49
CA LEU A 302 10.78 -3.13 17.07
C LEU A 302 10.03 -3.04 18.39
N GLU A 303 8.84 -3.63 18.48
CA GLU A 303 8.01 -3.62 19.69
C GLU A 303 8.67 -4.35 20.87
N ALA A 304 9.60 -5.28 20.62
CA ALA A 304 10.33 -5.99 21.67
C ALA A 304 11.27 -5.08 22.49
N TRP A 305 11.73 -3.95 21.95
CA TRP A 305 12.73 -3.10 22.63
C TRP A 305 12.49 -1.59 22.50
N LEU A 306 11.68 -1.12 21.54
CA LEU A 306 11.41 0.30 21.37
C LEU A 306 10.45 0.78 22.48
N PRO A 307 10.85 1.80 23.27
CA PRO A 307 10.00 2.34 24.34
C PRO A 307 8.64 2.81 23.82
N ASP A 308 7.58 2.51 24.57
CA ASP A 308 6.20 2.82 24.19
C ASP A 308 6.02 4.29 23.80
N GLU A 309 6.58 5.21 24.58
CA GLU A 309 6.49 6.66 24.39
C GLU A 309 6.98 7.13 23.01
N LEU A 310 7.94 6.43 22.41
CA LEU A 310 8.49 6.80 21.12
C LEU A 310 7.67 6.26 19.94
N ARG A 311 6.89 5.19 20.13
CA ARG A 311 6.20 4.48 19.04
C ARG A 311 5.30 5.37 18.18
N PRO A 312 4.48 6.30 18.74
CA PRO A 312 3.61 7.15 17.92
C PRO A 312 4.37 8.12 17.01
N THR A 313 5.53 8.61 17.44
CA THR A 313 6.34 9.59 16.68
C THR A 313 7.35 8.91 15.75
N PHE A 314 7.77 7.69 16.10
CA PHE A 314 8.81 6.93 15.42
C PHE A 314 8.49 6.70 13.94
N THR A 315 7.28 6.26 13.60
CA THR A 315 6.90 6.03 12.20
C THR A 315 6.98 7.30 11.38
N GLY A 316 6.40 8.41 11.84
CA GLY A 316 6.43 9.69 11.12
C GLY A 316 7.85 10.21 10.91
N LEU A 317 8.70 10.10 11.94
CA LEU A 317 10.10 10.49 11.89
C LEU A 317 10.87 9.73 10.78
N LEU A 318 10.76 8.39 10.77
CA LEU A 318 11.46 7.56 9.79
C LEU A 318 10.88 7.69 8.38
N VAL A 319 9.56 7.87 8.25
CA VAL A 319 8.94 8.16 6.94
C VAL A 319 9.53 9.44 6.36
N GLY A 320 9.54 10.54 7.13
CA GLY A 320 10.09 11.81 6.67
C GLY A 320 11.59 11.72 6.36
N PHE A 321 12.36 10.99 7.17
CA PHE A 321 13.78 10.72 6.89
C PHE A 321 13.97 9.91 5.60
N GLY A 322 13.12 8.92 5.36
CA GLY A 322 13.14 8.12 4.14
C GLY A 322 12.63 8.83 2.89
N GLN A 323 11.86 9.91 3.04
CA GLN A 323 11.40 10.77 1.94
C GLN A 323 12.46 11.80 1.53
N THR A 324 13.35 12.19 2.45
CA THR A 324 14.27 13.32 2.26
C THR A 324 15.74 12.91 2.13
N ILE A 325 16.21 11.97 2.96
CA ILE A 325 17.64 11.59 3.05
C ILE A 325 17.84 10.12 2.65
N CYS A 326 17.22 9.18 3.38
CA CYS A 326 17.43 7.74 3.18
C CYS A 326 16.52 7.17 2.07
N LEU A 327 16.71 7.69 0.86
CA LEU A 327 15.92 7.35 -0.33
C LEU A 327 16.04 5.86 -0.70
N PRO A 328 15.02 5.25 -1.34
CA PRO A 328 15.10 3.85 -1.77
C PRO A 328 16.27 3.58 -2.73
N ILE A 329 16.49 4.49 -3.69
CA ILE A 329 17.56 4.44 -4.68
C ILE A 329 18.40 5.71 -4.50
N GLY A 330 19.73 5.57 -4.42
CA GLY A 330 20.65 6.69 -4.20
C GLY A 330 20.37 7.46 -2.91
N PRO A 331 20.47 6.82 -1.72
CA PRO A 331 20.34 7.54 -0.45
C PRO A 331 21.40 8.65 -0.38
N ARG A 332 21.02 9.80 0.18
CA ARG A 332 21.91 10.98 0.30
C ARG A 332 22.85 10.82 1.49
N CYS A 333 23.71 9.80 1.44
CA CYS A 333 24.65 9.49 2.53
C CYS A 333 25.65 10.62 2.78
N GLU A 334 26.01 11.40 1.75
CA GLU A 334 26.92 12.54 1.86
C GLU A 334 26.40 13.65 2.78
N SER A 335 25.07 13.83 2.84
CA SER A 335 24.41 14.81 3.71
C SER A 335 23.79 14.18 4.96
N CYS A 336 24.11 12.92 5.25
CA CYS A 336 23.52 12.16 6.34
C CYS A 336 24.53 12.05 7.49
N GLN A 337 24.23 12.67 8.63
CA GLN A 337 25.12 12.63 9.82
C GLN A 337 25.34 11.20 10.35
N LEU A 338 24.46 10.25 10.02
CA LEU A 338 24.67 8.85 10.40
C LEU A 338 25.80 8.17 9.60
N SER A 339 26.25 8.76 8.49
CA SER A 339 27.32 8.20 7.67
C SER A 339 28.67 8.22 8.38
N ASP A 340 28.81 9.01 9.44
CA ASP A 340 30.02 9.16 10.25
C ASP A 340 30.18 8.03 11.28
N GLY A 341 29.98 6.78 10.83
CA GLY A 341 30.21 5.56 11.62
C GLY A 341 29.01 5.03 12.41
N LEU A 342 27.83 5.65 12.30
CA LEU A 342 26.59 5.17 12.95
C LEU A 342 25.76 4.24 12.06
N CYS A 343 25.80 4.42 10.74
CA CYS A 343 25.02 3.64 9.78
C CYS A 343 25.90 2.57 9.09
N PRO A 344 25.64 1.27 9.29
CA PRO A 344 26.42 0.20 8.65
C PRO A 344 26.21 0.13 7.13
N SER A 345 25.09 0.67 6.62
CA SER A 345 24.77 0.69 5.19
C SER A 345 25.15 2.00 4.48
N ALA A 346 25.95 2.87 5.11
CA ALA A 346 26.34 4.15 4.51
C ALA A 346 27.13 3.94 3.21
N GLN A 347 26.67 4.56 2.12
CA GLN A 347 27.36 4.53 0.84
C GLN A 347 28.37 5.68 0.80
N LYS A 348 29.66 5.37 0.81
CA LYS A 348 30.72 6.33 0.50
C LYS A 348 30.68 6.59 -1.00
N SER A 349 30.64 7.85 -1.43
CA SER A 349 30.60 8.16 -2.86
C SER A 349 31.88 7.69 -3.55
N SER A 350 31.77 6.59 -4.30
CA SER A 350 32.73 6.28 -5.35
C SER A 350 32.44 7.24 -6.50
N ALA A 351 33.36 8.17 -6.78
CA ALA A 351 33.27 9.13 -7.87
C ALA A 351 32.69 8.48 -9.14
N ILE A 352 31.56 8.99 -9.61
CA ILE A 352 30.96 8.55 -10.88
C ILE A 352 31.97 8.90 -11.98
N LYS A 353 32.65 7.89 -12.54
CA LYS A 353 33.42 8.04 -13.78
C LYS A 353 32.43 8.43 -14.88
N MET A 354 32.33 9.72 -15.20
CA MET A 354 31.71 10.16 -16.45
C MET A 354 32.46 9.49 -17.60
N ARG A 355 31.81 8.54 -18.27
CA ARG A 355 32.27 8.04 -19.56
C ARG A 355 32.10 9.20 -20.55
N LYS A 356 33.20 9.82 -20.97
CA LYS A 356 33.24 10.71 -22.15
C LYS A 356 32.78 9.89 -23.36
N GLY A 357 31.49 9.99 -23.69
CA GLY A 357 30.99 9.61 -25.01
C GLY A 357 31.16 10.81 -25.93
N GLY A 358 32.24 10.82 -26.71
CA GLY A 358 32.40 11.77 -27.80
C GLY A 358 31.38 11.46 -28.89
N SER A 359 30.50 12.42 -29.19
CA SER A 359 29.76 12.49 -30.43
C SER A 359 30.16 13.79 -31.09
N THR A 360 30.96 13.70 -32.15
CA THR A 360 31.24 14.80 -33.07
C THR A 360 29.92 15.18 -33.74
N ILE A 361 29.41 16.37 -33.44
CA ILE A 361 28.36 17.01 -34.24
C ILE A 361 29.08 18.04 -35.10
N ALA A 362 28.89 17.89 -36.41
CA ALA A 362 29.44 18.76 -37.44
C ALA A 362 28.95 20.20 -37.26
N GLU A 363 29.84 21.14 -37.58
CA GLU A 363 29.55 22.57 -37.68
C GLU A 363 28.49 22.81 -38.75
N ASP A 364 27.38 23.45 -38.38
CA ASP A 364 26.48 24.12 -39.31
C ASP A 364 26.23 25.54 -38.78
N THR A 365 26.75 26.50 -39.52
CA THR A 365 26.66 27.94 -39.24
C THR A 365 25.26 28.46 -39.59
N GLY A 366 24.50 28.86 -38.57
CA GLY A 366 23.24 29.60 -38.70
C GLY A 366 23.23 30.85 -37.80
N PRO A 367 22.52 31.93 -38.18
CA PRO A 367 22.82 33.28 -37.71
C PRO A 367 22.35 33.57 -36.28
N SER A 368 23.14 34.40 -35.58
CA SER A 368 22.89 34.89 -34.22
C SER A 368 21.71 35.87 -34.17
N LEU A 369 20.75 35.61 -33.30
CA LEU A 369 19.72 36.56 -32.88
C LEU A 369 20.14 37.17 -31.53
N GLU A 370 20.56 38.43 -31.54
CA GLU A 370 20.79 39.21 -30.32
C GLU A 370 19.45 39.60 -29.70
N ILE A 371 19.15 39.06 -28.51
CA ILE A 371 18.05 39.52 -27.66
C ILE A 371 18.64 40.55 -26.68
N LYS A 372 18.43 41.84 -26.95
CA LYS A 372 18.71 42.91 -25.99
C LYS A 372 17.60 42.94 -24.94
N PHE A 373 17.97 42.80 -23.67
CA PHE A 373 17.10 43.09 -22.55
C PHE A 373 17.20 44.58 -22.23
N GLU A 374 16.06 45.27 -22.31
CA GLU A 374 15.91 46.68 -21.94
C GLU A 374 15.46 46.72 -20.47
N GLU A 375 16.32 47.24 -19.58
CA GLU A 375 15.99 47.46 -18.18
C GLU A 375 15.05 48.66 -18.06
N GLN A 376 13.80 48.44 -17.66
CA GLN A 376 12.88 49.52 -17.28
C GLN A 376 12.99 49.81 -15.78
N ASP A 377 13.58 50.95 -15.47
CA ASP A 377 13.58 51.58 -14.15
C ASP A 377 12.15 51.92 -13.69
N PHE A 378 11.62 51.16 -12.73
CA PHE A 378 10.39 51.54 -12.04
C PHE A 378 10.73 52.37 -10.79
N LYS A 379 10.79 53.70 -10.95
CA LYS A 379 10.89 54.65 -9.83
C LYS A 379 9.58 54.64 -9.03
N ALA A 380 9.66 54.21 -7.77
CA ALA A 380 8.58 54.37 -6.80
C ALA A 380 8.42 55.86 -6.44
N ASN A 381 7.28 56.44 -6.81
CA ASN A 381 6.86 57.78 -6.42
C ASN A 381 6.08 57.66 -5.10
N ILE A 382 6.72 57.97 -3.98
CA ILE A 382 6.05 58.12 -2.68
C ILE A 382 5.66 59.59 -2.55
N THR A 383 4.40 59.88 -2.85
CA THR A 383 3.78 61.17 -2.57
C THR A 383 3.27 61.14 -1.12
N LEU A 384 3.90 61.93 -0.25
CA LEU A 384 3.32 62.34 1.03
C LEU A 384 2.73 63.74 0.81
N GLU A 385 1.43 63.87 1.00
CA GLU A 385 0.73 65.14 1.21
C GLU A 385 -0.17 65.00 2.45
N PRO A 386 -0.51 66.10 3.12
CA PRO A 386 0.38 67.06 3.78
C PRO A 386 0.32 66.96 5.31
#